data_AF-A0A8X8WD64-F1
#
_entry.id   AF-A0A8X8WD64-F1
#
_cell.length_a   1.000
_cell.length_b   1.000
_cell.length_c   1.000
_cell.angle_alpha   90.00
_cell.angle_beta   90.00
_cell.angle_gamma   90.00
#
_symmetry.space_group_name_H-M   'P 1'
#
loop_
_entity.id
_entity.type
_entity.pdbx_description
1 polymer ?
#
loop_
_entity_poly.entity_id
_entity_poly.type
_entity_poly.pdbx_seq_one_letter_code
_entity_poly.pdbx_strand_id
1 'polypeptide(L)'
;MPDGLLSKYEDTCHGPEKWQKVVIFLRQSLEGPLLDFIKKQIDLIGAEKSSLALKCRSIEDKIELLNKQLDASEKYKSEYLNRYQDSIKDKEKLSDDYMGRINNLQKKYSSLEEKSSNLSKTLDTARQECTDWKRKYELVLSKQKAEEDQFGAEVAVLRSKSSAAEARLAADQEKAQSAHEEAEEWKRKYDIAVRETKNALEKAAAIQERTNNQTQSREAALREEFSCALAEKEEEMKEKTKRIEEAEQCLTTLCLELKAAESKLKNYDLETSRLKLETRELGEKEGGANETALSAQSKARSAKQLKKEAKRTMDLADEVRAEAASAQKDKSDFQRVAMERLAQIERAERHAETLERQRADIVNEVERHRAAERDALFKVETLEDRIREKEQEIDSLLQSNNSQRKTTVQVLETLLESECAAHTEANNRAEALSVQLQATQGKLDEVSQELTALRFGEKSTMDGRPRTASRAKRGRTDDYEMGADSVQDTGTNDKVSRGKKRTKNTNSPVKFGSPEDGGSVFRGGEPTSSQKINQDDYTRFTVQKLRHELTSHNFGAELLQLRNPNKKDIVALYERLCSQQNIATVCQE
;
A
#
# COMPACT_ATOMS: atom_id res chain seq x y z
N MET A 1 -81.93 -116.60 -34.37
CA MET A 1 -81.85 -117.60 -35.45
C MET A 1 -83.11 -117.46 -36.29
N PRO A 2 -83.05 -117.40 -37.63
CA PRO A 2 -84.26 -117.36 -38.44
C PRO A 2 -84.78 -118.80 -38.64
N ASP A 3 -85.94 -119.11 -38.08
CA ASP A 3 -86.58 -120.45 -38.10
C ASP A 3 -86.81 -121.00 -39.52
N GLY A 4 -86.86 -120.13 -40.54
CA GLY A 4 -87.01 -120.53 -41.94
C GLY A 4 -85.79 -121.20 -42.58
N LEU A 5 -84.59 -121.07 -42.01
CA LEU A 5 -83.40 -121.79 -42.51
C LEU A 5 -83.32 -123.22 -41.94
N LEU A 6 -83.79 -123.44 -40.71
CA LEU A 6 -83.74 -124.72 -40.00
C LEU A 6 -84.64 -125.77 -40.69
N SER A 7 -85.84 -125.36 -41.10
CA SER A 7 -86.79 -126.17 -41.86
C SER A 7 -86.25 -126.60 -43.24
N LYS A 8 -85.53 -125.72 -43.95
CA LYS A 8 -84.92 -126.07 -45.25
C LYS A 8 -83.76 -127.08 -45.14
N TYR A 9 -83.05 -127.08 -44.01
CA TYR A 9 -82.00 -128.06 -43.71
C TYR A 9 -82.59 -129.45 -43.41
N GLU A 10 -83.66 -129.51 -42.62
CA GLU A 10 -84.34 -130.78 -42.26
C GLU A 10 -84.91 -131.50 -43.49
N ASP A 11 -85.52 -130.77 -44.43
CA ASP A 11 -86.14 -131.33 -45.65
C ASP A 11 -85.13 -131.90 -46.67
N THR A 12 -83.87 -131.45 -46.65
CA THR A 12 -82.87 -131.81 -47.67
C THR A 12 -81.80 -132.79 -47.18
N CYS A 13 -81.85 -133.23 -45.92
CA CYS A 13 -80.76 -133.92 -45.22
C CYS A 13 -80.84 -135.46 -45.25
N HIS A 14 -80.83 -136.09 -46.42
CA HIS A 14 -80.75 -137.56 -46.56
C HIS A 14 -79.57 -137.96 -47.47
N GLY A 15 -78.78 -138.96 -47.07
CA GLY A 15 -77.65 -139.52 -47.85
C GLY A 15 -76.23 -139.10 -47.41
N PRO A 16 -75.17 -139.64 -48.07
CA PRO A 16 -73.76 -139.47 -47.68
C PRO A 16 -73.23 -138.02 -47.72
N GLU A 17 -73.95 -137.09 -48.34
CA GLU A 17 -73.60 -135.65 -48.40
C GLU A 17 -74.13 -134.83 -47.20
N LYS A 18 -74.74 -135.48 -46.20
CA LYS A 18 -75.34 -134.82 -45.01
C LYS A 18 -74.38 -133.86 -44.31
N TRP A 19 -73.11 -134.23 -44.18
CA TRP A 19 -72.09 -133.38 -43.55
C TRP A 19 -71.80 -132.10 -44.37
N GLN A 20 -71.85 -132.17 -45.70
CA GLN A 20 -71.69 -130.97 -46.55
C GLN A 20 -72.88 -130.02 -46.39
N LYS A 21 -74.11 -130.55 -46.31
CA LYS A 21 -75.33 -129.75 -46.08
C LYS A 21 -75.35 -129.11 -44.68
N VAL A 22 -74.88 -129.81 -43.64
CA VAL A 22 -74.67 -129.24 -42.29
C VAL A 22 -73.70 -128.08 -42.34
N VAL A 23 -72.56 -128.24 -43.00
CA VAL A 23 -71.52 -127.21 -43.09
C VAL A 23 -72.05 -125.98 -43.83
N ILE A 24 -72.81 -126.16 -44.92
CA ILE A 24 -73.44 -125.05 -45.66
C ILE A 24 -74.49 -124.34 -44.80
N PHE A 25 -75.34 -125.09 -44.09
CA PHE A 25 -76.37 -124.54 -43.22
C PHE A 25 -75.79 -123.76 -42.03
N LEU A 26 -74.77 -124.31 -41.36
CA LEU A 26 -74.05 -123.62 -40.28
C LEU A 26 -73.36 -122.36 -40.79
N ARG A 27 -72.74 -122.43 -41.98
CA ARG A 27 -72.15 -121.26 -42.64
C ARG A 27 -73.22 -120.20 -42.89
N GLN A 28 -74.33 -120.51 -43.56
CA GLN A 28 -75.40 -119.54 -43.84
C GLN A 28 -76.06 -118.97 -42.59
N SER A 29 -76.22 -119.78 -41.54
CA SER A 29 -76.85 -119.35 -40.27
C SER A 29 -75.95 -118.47 -39.42
N LEU A 30 -74.62 -118.65 -39.51
CA LEU A 30 -73.63 -117.90 -38.72
C LEU A 30 -73.01 -116.72 -39.50
N GLU A 31 -72.99 -116.75 -40.83
CA GLU A 31 -72.33 -115.74 -41.67
C GLU A 31 -72.90 -114.33 -41.45
N GLY A 32 -74.22 -114.16 -41.37
CA GLY A 32 -74.86 -112.87 -41.06
C GLY A 32 -74.52 -112.33 -39.66
N PRO A 33 -74.82 -113.07 -38.58
CA PRO A 33 -74.49 -112.65 -37.21
C PRO A 33 -72.98 -112.41 -36.99
N LEU A 34 -72.11 -113.22 -37.60
CA LEU A 34 -70.65 -113.01 -37.55
C LEU A 34 -70.25 -111.74 -38.30
N LEU A 35 -70.80 -111.48 -39.49
CA LEU A 35 -70.54 -110.24 -40.23
C LEU A 35 -71.01 -109.01 -39.46
N ASP A 36 -72.21 -109.04 -38.87
CA ASP A 36 -72.73 -107.96 -38.04
C ASP A 36 -71.88 -107.75 -36.79
N PHE A 37 -71.42 -108.82 -36.14
CA PHE A 37 -70.50 -108.74 -35.01
C PHE A 37 -69.16 -108.11 -35.41
N ILE A 38 -68.55 -108.58 -36.50
CA ILE A 38 -67.30 -108.02 -37.05
C ILE A 38 -67.50 -106.54 -37.39
N LYS A 39 -68.62 -106.17 -38.03
CA LYS A 39 -68.93 -104.78 -38.38
C LYS A 39 -69.05 -103.90 -37.14
N LYS A 40 -69.80 -104.34 -36.12
CA LYS A 40 -69.89 -103.63 -34.83
C LYS A 40 -68.53 -103.44 -34.17
N GLN A 41 -67.66 -104.45 -34.23
CA GLN A 41 -66.31 -104.32 -33.70
C GLN A 41 -65.45 -103.35 -34.52
N ILE A 42 -65.56 -103.36 -35.85
CA ILE A 42 -64.89 -102.38 -36.72
C ILE A 42 -65.37 -100.96 -36.42
N ASP A 43 -66.68 -100.77 -36.27
CA ASP A 43 -67.29 -99.47 -35.96
C ASP A 43 -66.84 -98.97 -34.58
N LEU A 44 -66.80 -99.86 -33.57
CA LEU A 44 -66.30 -99.55 -32.24
C LEU A 44 -64.82 -99.14 -32.28
N ILE A 45 -63.97 -99.93 -32.94
CA ILE A 45 -62.54 -99.61 -33.15
C ILE A 45 -62.39 -98.28 -33.89
N GLY A 46 -63.24 -98.01 -34.90
CA GLY A 46 -63.26 -96.75 -35.65
C GLY A 46 -63.62 -95.54 -34.77
N ALA A 47 -64.60 -95.71 -33.88
CA ALA A 47 -65.00 -94.68 -32.90
C ALA A 47 -63.90 -94.44 -31.85
N GLU A 48 -63.31 -95.51 -31.30
CA GLU A 48 -62.19 -95.42 -30.36
C GLU A 48 -60.97 -94.75 -31.00
N LYS A 49 -60.62 -95.11 -32.24
CA LYS A 49 -59.54 -94.48 -33.00
C LYS A 49 -59.80 -92.99 -33.22
N SER A 50 -61.03 -92.63 -33.59
CA SER A 50 -61.42 -91.23 -33.81
C SER A 50 -61.36 -90.41 -32.52
N SER A 51 -61.84 -90.99 -31.42
CA SER A 51 -61.74 -90.42 -30.07
C SER A 51 -60.29 -90.22 -29.65
N LEU A 52 -59.43 -91.23 -29.86
CA LEU A 52 -58.00 -91.14 -29.57
C LEU A 52 -57.33 -90.05 -30.41
N ALA A 53 -57.63 -89.95 -31.71
CA ALA A 53 -57.07 -88.93 -32.59
C ALA A 53 -57.50 -87.50 -32.19
N LEU A 54 -58.73 -87.32 -31.68
CA LEU A 54 -59.16 -86.03 -31.12
C LEU A 54 -58.43 -85.71 -29.81
N LYS A 55 -58.21 -86.71 -28.95
CA LYS A 55 -57.42 -86.55 -27.73
C LYS A 55 -55.97 -86.17 -28.06
N CYS A 56 -55.34 -86.83 -29.03
CA CYS A 56 -53.99 -86.49 -29.49
C CYS A 56 -53.90 -85.04 -29.98
N ARG A 57 -54.81 -84.61 -30.87
CA ARG A 57 -54.87 -83.22 -31.35
C ARG A 57 -55.09 -82.22 -30.21
N SER A 58 -55.99 -82.52 -29.26
CA SER A 58 -56.19 -81.67 -28.08
C SER A 58 -54.95 -81.58 -27.20
N ILE A 59 -54.15 -82.65 -27.09
CA ILE A 59 -52.89 -82.64 -26.36
C ILE A 59 -51.84 -81.80 -27.10
N GLU A 60 -51.74 -81.94 -28.43
CA GLU A 60 -50.85 -81.13 -29.27
C GLU A 60 -51.14 -79.64 -29.13
N ASP A 61 -52.42 -79.23 -29.23
CA ASP A 61 -52.84 -77.83 -29.04
C ASP A 61 -52.49 -77.30 -27.64
N LYS A 62 -52.65 -78.14 -26.60
CA LYS A 62 -52.28 -77.80 -25.22
C LYS A 62 -50.77 -77.62 -25.08
N ILE A 63 -49.96 -78.47 -25.70
CA ILE A 63 -48.50 -78.36 -25.71
C ILE A 63 -48.08 -77.07 -26.43
N GLU A 64 -48.69 -76.74 -27.57
CA GLU A 64 -48.36 -75.51 -28.29
C GLU A 64 -48.70 -74.25 -27.48
N LEU A 65 -49.85 -74.24 -26.78
CA LEU A 65 -50.21 -73.14 -25.89
C LEU A 65 -49.22 -73.00 -24.72
N LEU A 66 -48.84 -74.11 -24.09
CA LEU A 66 -47.85 -74.11 -23.00
C LEU A 66 -46.48 -73.62 -23.49
N ASN A 67 -46.04 -74.01 -24.68
CA ASN A 67 -44.80 -73.52 -25.28
C ASN A 67 -44.85 -72.01 -25.53
N LYS A 68 -45.95 -71.48 -26.08
CA LYS A 68 -46.12 -70.02 -26.26
C LYS A 68 -46.10 -69.26 -24.93
N GLN A 69 -46.69 -69.83 -23.89
CA GLN A 69 -46.63 -69.25 -22.54
C GLN A 69 -45.22 -69.29 -21.96
N LEU A 70 -44.48 -70.38 -22.16
CA LEU A 70 -43.09 -70.52 -21.75
C LEU A 70 -42.21 -69.48 -22.47
N ASP A 71 -42.31 -69.37 -23.79
CA ASP A 71 -41.56 -68.39 -24.60
C ASP A 71 -41.85 -66.94 -24.16
N ALA A 72 -43.11 -66.62 -23.86
CA ALA A 72 -43.49 -65.29 -23.37
C ALA A 72 -42.91 -65.00 -21.99
N SER A 73 -42.91 -66.00 -21.09
CA SER A 73 -42.31 -65.91 -19.76
C SER A 73 -40.79 -65.73 -19.83
N GLU A 74 -40.11 -66.48 -20.70
CA GLU A 74 -38.66 -66.36 -20.92
C GLU A 74 -38.29 -64.98 -21.48
N LYS A 75 -39.02 -64.48 -22.48
CA LYS A 75 -38.82 -63.12 -22.99
C LYS A 75 -38.99 -62.07 -21.91
N TYR A 76 -40.06 -62.17 -21.10
CA TYR A 76 -40.29 -61.25 -19.99
C TYR A 76 -39.15 -61.30 -18.96
N LYS A 77 -38.68 -62.50 -18.61
CA LYS A 77 -37.52 -62.69 -17.71
C LYS A 77 -36.26 -62.04 -18.28
N SER A 78 -35.96 -62.24 -19.56
CA SER A 78 -34.80 -61.63 -20.23
C SER A 78 -34.89 -60.11 -20.29
N GLU A 79 -36.07 -59.55 -20.61
CA GLU A 79 -36.28 -58.09 -20.61
C GLU A 79 -36.15 -57.48 -19.22
N TYR A 80 -36.64 -58.17 -18.18
CA TYR A 80 -36.47 -57.75 -16.79
C TYR A 80 -34.99 -57.72 -16.39
N LEU A 81 -34.25 -58.77 -16.75
CA LEU A 81 -32.82 -58.89 -16.46
C LEU A 81 -32.01 -57.80 -17.19
N ASN A 82 -32.34 -57.51 -18.45
CA ASN A 82 -31.74 -56.41 -19.22
C ASN A 82 -32.00 -55.05 -18.56
N ARG A 83 -33.26 -54.76 -18.16
CA ARG A 83 -33.60 -53.51 -17.46
C ARG A 83 -32.83 -53.36 -16.15
N TYR A 84 -32.68 -54.43 -15.40
CA TYR A 84 -31.90 -54.44 -14.16
C TYR A 84 -30.41 -54.17 -14.44
N GLN A 85 -29.86 -54.80 -15.47
CA GLN A 85 -28.46 -54.62 -15.86
C GLN A 85 -28.19 -53.20 -16.39
N ASP A 86 -29.12 -52.61 -17.15
CA ASP A 86 -28.99 -51.22 -17.60
C ASP A 86 -29.09 -50.23 -16.44
N SER A 87 -29.96 -50.49 -15.46
CA SER A 87 -30.04 -49.71 -14.21
C SER A 87 -28.72 -49.76 -13.41
N ILE A 88 -28.05 -50.91 -13.39
CA ILE A 88 -26.71 -51.05 -12.78
C ILE A 88 -25.68 -50.21 -13.54
N LYS A 89 -25.62 -50.33 -14.88
CA LYS A 89 -24.67 -49.56 -15.70
C LYS A 89 -24.85 -48.06 -15.53
N ASP A 90 -26.09 -47.59 -15.43
CA ASP A 90 -26.38 -46.17 -15.21
C ASP A 90 -25.94 -45.70 -13.82
N LYS A 91 -26.09 -46.54 -12.79
CA LYS A 91 -25.56 -46.27 -11.45
C LYS A 91 -24.02 -46.22 -11.44
N GLU A 92 -23.36 -47.11 -12.16
CA GLU A 92 -21.89 -47.13 -12.29
C GLU A 92 -21.39 -45.85 -12.96
N LYS A 93 -21.99 -45.45 -14.09
CA LYS A 93 -21.66 -44.17 -14.75
C LYS A 93 -21.84 -42.98 -13.83
N LEU A 94 -22.95 -42.94 -13.08
CA LEU A 94 -23.22 -41.87 -12.13
C LEU A 94 -22.16 -41.83 -11.01
N SER A 95 -21.75 -43.01 -10.51
CA SER A 95 -20.67 -43.13 -9.54
C SER A 95 -19.33 -42.59 -10.08
N ASP A 96 -18.97 -42.94 -11.31
CA ASP A 96 -17.75 -42.46 -11.96
C ASP A 96 -17.78 -40.94 -12.15
N ASP A 97 -18.92 -40.37 -12.56
CA ASP A 97 -19.11 -38.93 -12.69
C ASP A 97 -18.94 -38.21 -11.34
N TYR A 98 -19.50 -38.76 -10.26
CA TYR A 98 -19.31 -38.21 -8.90
C TYR A 98 -17.85 -38.30 -8.46
N MET A 99 -17.18 -39.42 -8.71
CA MET A 99 -15.77 -39.60 -8.39
C MET A 99 -14.90 -38.59 -9.16
N GLY A 100 -15.20 -38.36 -10.44
CA GLY A 100 -14.54 -37.34 -11.26
C GLY A 100 -14.71 -35.92 -10.70
N ARG A 101 -15.92 -35.57 -10.25
CA ARG A 101 -16.20 -34.27 -9.60
C ARG A 101 -15.45 -34.11 -8.28
N ILE A 102 -15.43 -35.15 -7.45
CA ILE A 102 -14.69 -35.15 -6.18
C ILE A 102 -13.20 -34.92 -6.44
N ASN A 103 -12.61 -35.65 -7.38
CA ASN A 103 -11.20 -35.49 -7.75
C ASN A 103 -10.89 -34.07 -8.28
N ASN A 104 -11.79 -33.48 -9.07
CA ASN A 104 -11.63 -32.10 -9.55
C ASN A 104 -11.66 -31.09 -8.38
N LEU A 105 -12.59 -31.27 -7.44
CA LEU A 105 -12.71 -30.43 -6.25
C LEU A 105 -11.49 -30.56 -5.34
N GLN A 106 -10.99 -31.77 -5.12
CA GLN A 106 -9.76 -32.00 -4.35
C GLN A 106 -8.56 -31.29 -5.00
N LYS A 107 -8.38 -31.41 -6.32
CA LYS A 107 -7.31 -30.69 -7.04
C LYS A 107 -7.42 -29.17 -6.90
N LYS A 108 -8.64 -28.62 -7.00
CA LYS A 108 -8.89 -27.19 -6.80
C LYS A 108 -8.60 -26.76 -5.37
N TYR A 109 -8.98 -27.57 -4.38
CA TYR A 109 -8.71 -27.33 -2.97
C TYR A 109 -7.20 -27.28 -2.71
N SER A 110 -6.44 -28.29 -3.16
CA SER A 110 -4.98 -28.29 -3.00
C SER A 110 -4.32 -27.09 -3.68
N SER A 111 -4.77 -26.69 -4.87
CA SER A 111 -4.26 -25.48 -5.53
C SER A 111 -4.60 -24.19 -4.76
N LEU A 112 -5.78 -24.10 -4.16
CA LEU A 112 -6.19 -22.95 -3.36
C LEU A 112 -5.40 -22.89 -2.04
N GLU A 113 -5.18 -24.03 -1.41
CA GLU A 113 -4.39 -24.18 -0.19
C GLU A 113 -2.93 -23.74 -0.43
N GLU A 114 -2.32 -24.16 -1.54
CA GLU A 114 -0.98 -23.73 -1.93
C GLU A 114 -0.92 -22.21 -2.15
N LYS A 115 -1.89 -21.64 -2.86
CA LYS A 115 -2.00 -20.17 -3.05
C LYS A 115 -2.16 -19.44 -1.72
N SER A 116 -2.97 -19.96 -0.81
CA SER A 116 -3.15 -19.41 0.54
C SER A 116 -1.84 -19.41 1.33
N SER A 117 -1.12 -20.53 1.31
CA SER A 117 0.20 -20.66 1.96
C SER A 117 1.21 -19.67 1.38
N ASN A 118 1.25 -19.50 0.06
CA ASN A 118 2.15 -18.56 -0.60
C ASN A 118 1.81 -17.10 -0.25
N LEU A 119 0.53 -16.72 -0.29
CA LEU A 119 0.08 -15.38 0.12
C LEU A 119 0.42 -15.10 1.58
N SER A 120 0.27 -16.07 2.48
CA SER A 120 0.66 -15.93 3.89
C SER A 120 2.15 -15.63 4.03
N LYS A 121 3.03 -16.36 3.32
CA LYS A 121 4.48 -16.11 3.34
C LYS A 121 4.85 -14.73 2.81
N THR A 122 4.21 -14.29 1.73
CA THR A 122 4.44 -12.95 1.18
C THR A 122 3.99 -11.87 2.16
N LEU A 123 2.85 -12.05 2.83
CA LEU A 123 2.36 -11.13 3.85
C LEU A 123 3.34 -11.01 5.02
N ASP A 124 3.86 -12.14 5.51
CA ASP A 124 4.81 -12.15 6.62
C ASP A 124 6.13 -11.47 6.22
N THR A 125 6.59 -11.67 4.98
CA THR A 125 7.76 -10.98 4.44
C THR A 125 7.54 -9.46 4.38
N ALA A 126 6.39 -9.02 3.85
CA ALA A 126 6.04 -7.60 3.77
C ALA A 126 5.89 -6.96 5.17
N ARG A 127 5.37 -7.69 6.15
CA ARG A 127 5.31 -7.24 7.56
C ARG A 127 6.71 -7.02 8.12
N GLN A 128 7.63 -7.96 7.87
CA GLN A 128 9.02 -7.82 8.34
C GLN A 128 9.67 -6.58 7.72
N GLU A 129 9.57 -6.41 6.40
CA GLU A 129 10.10 -5.23 5.69
C GLU A 129 9.52 -3.92 6.22
N CYS A 130 8.21 -3.87 6.50
CA CYS A 130 7.56 -2.71 7.10
C CYS A 130 8.16 -2.37 8.47
N THR A 131 8.40 -3.37 9.33
CA THR A 131 9.05 -3.12 10.62
C THR A 131 10.50 -2.67 10.45
N ASP A 132 11.23 -3.18 9.47
CA ASP A 132 12.60 -2.77 9.17
C ASP A 132 12.66 -1.31 8.71
N TRP A 133 11.73 -0.91 7.83
CA TRP A 133 11.59 0.48 7.41
C TRP A 133 11.21 1.40 8.56
N LYS A 134 10.31 0.97 9.44
CA LYS A 134 9.95 1.73 10.64
C LYS A 134 11.16 1.97 11.53
N ARG A 135 11.97 0.93 11.80
CA ARG A 135 13.21 1.08 12.59
C ARG A 135 14.22 2.02 11.93
N LYS A 136 14.39 1.94 10.60
CA LYS A 136 15.25 2.85 9.84
C LYS A 136 14.78 4.30 9.94
N TYR A 137 13.48 4.53 9.81
CA TYR A 137 12.89 5.86 9.93
C TYR A 137 13.06 6.43 11.34
N GLU A 138 12.79 5.64 12.38
CA GLU A 138 12.99 6.05 13.78
C GLU A 138 14.46 6.39 14.08
N LEU A 139 15.41 5.65 13.48
CA LEU A 139 16.84 5.94 13.60
C LEU A 139 17.20 7.30 12.97
N VAL A 140 16.73 7.56 11.75
CA VAL A 140 16.96 8.85 11.06
C VAL A 140 16.34 10.00 11.85
N LEU A 141 15.11 9.82 12.33
CA LEU A 141 14.42 10.81 13.15
C LEU A 141 15.20 11.13 14.44
N SER A 142 15.73 10.09 15.10
CA SER A 142 16.52 10.25 16.33
C SER A 142 17.83 10.99 16.06
N LYS A 143 18.49 10.69 14.93
CA LYS A 143 19.71 11.39 14.50
C LYS A 143 19.43 12.86 14.19
N GLN A 144 18.37 13.15 13.43
CA GLN A 144 17.96 14.51 13.11
C GLN A 144 17.68 15.32 14.38
N LYS A 145 16.98 14.74 15.35
CA LYS A 145 16.71 15.41 16.63
C LYS A 145 17.99 15.75 17.40
N ALA A 146 18.95 14.83 17.42
CA ALA A 146 20.24 15.08 18.07
C ALA A 146 21.04 16.20 17.37
N GLU A 147 20.99 16.26 16.04
CA GLU A 147 21.60 17.34 15.25
C GLU A 147 20.89 18.68 15.48
N GLU A 148 19.55 18.71 15.52
CA GLU A 148 18.76 19.91 15.85
C GLU A 148 19.11 20.43 17.27
N ASP A 149 19.23 19.54 18.25
CA ASP A 149 19.65 19.90 19.61
C ASP A 149 21.09 20.47 19.63
N GLN A 150 22.00 19.89 18.83
CA GLN A 150 23.36 20.41 18.66
C GLN A 150 23.38 21.81 18.05
N PHE A 151 22.68 22.01 16.92
CA PHE A 151 22.58 23.32 16.28
C PHE A 151 21.91 24.35 17.21
N GLY A 152 20.88 23.93 17.97
CA GLY A 152 20.25 24.76 18.99
C GLY A 152 21.25 25.25 20.04
N ALA A 153 22.12 24.36 20.53
CA ALA A 153 23.19 24.71 21.47
C ALA A 153 24.23 25.67 20.84
N GLU A 154 24.66 25.43 19.61
CA GLU A 154 25.61 26.31 18.90
C GLU A 154 25.02 27.71 18.67
N VAL A 155 23.77 27.80 18.25
CA VAL A 155 23.05 29.07 18.08
C VAL A 155 22.94 29.82 19.42
N ALA A 156 22.65 29.13 20.51
CA ALA A 156 22.60 29.75 21.84
C ALA A 156 23.97 30.33 22.25
N VAL A 157 25.05 29.59 22.00
CA VAL A 157 26.42 30.07 22.25
C VAL A 157 26.75 31.29 21.38
N LEU A 158 26.42 31.26 20.09
CA LEU A 158 26.66 32.39 19.19
C LEU A 158 25.86 33.62 19.59
N ARG A 159 24.59 33.47 19.98
CA ARG A 159 23.77 34.57 20.50
C ARG A 159 24.36 35.18 21.76
N SER A 160 24.83 34.34 22.69
CA SER A 160 25.52 34.82 23.90
C SER A 160 26.79 35.61 23.56
N LYS A 161 27.61 35.12 22.62
CA LYS A 161 28.80 35.82 22.14
C LYS A 161 28.47 37.14 21.44
N SER A 162 27.44 37.18 20.59
CA SER A 162 26.97 38.42 19.95
C SER A 162 26.54 39.45 20.98
N SER A 163 25.70 39.05 21.94
CA SER A 163 25.25 39.92 23.02
C SER A 163 26.43 40.46 23.86
N ALA A 164 27.42 39.63 24.16
CA ALA A 164 28.63 40.07 24.86
C ALA A 164 29.47 41.04 24.02
N ALA A 165 29.58 40.83 22.71
CA ALA A 165 30.27 41.74 21.80
C ALA A 165 29.53 43.09 21.65
N GLU A 166 28.21 43.06 21.55
CA GLU A 166 27.34 44.26 21.53
C GLU A 166 27.49 45.06 22.83
N ALA A 167 27.52 44.39 23.99
CA ALA A 167 27.74 45.05 25.28
C ALA A 167 29.12 45.73 25.36
N ARG A 168 30.17 45.09 24.81
CA ARG A 168 31.51 45.69 24.72
C ARG A 168 31.53 46.91 23.79
N LEU A 169 30.90 46.79 22.63
CA LEU A 169 30.81 47.87 21.67
C LEU A 169 30.07 49.07 22.25
N ALA A 170 28.96 48.85 22.96
CA ALA A 170 28.24 49.91 23.67
C ALA A 170 29.12 50.61 24.73
N ALA A 171 29.86 49.84 25.53
CA ALA A 171 30.78 50.39 26.53
C ALA A 171 31.92 51.23 25.91
N ASP A 172 32.47 50.78 24.77
CA ASP A 172 33.51 51.53 24.06
C ASP A 172 32.95 52.79 23.38
N GLN A 173 31.72 52.74 22.86
CA GLN A 173 31.01 53.91 22.36
C GLN A 173 30.77 54.95 23.47
N GLU A 174 30.32 54.53 24.65
CA GLU A 174 30.11 55.43 25.79
C GLU A 174 31.43 56.08 26.23
N LYS A 175 32.52 55.32 26.32
CA LYS A 175 33.86 55.87 26.61
C LYS A 175 34.31 56.89 25.55
N ALA A 176 34.10 56.59 24.27
CA ALA A 176 34.46 57.50 23.19
C ALA A 176 33.63 58.79 23.24
N GLN A 177 32.34 58.69 23.54
CA GLN A 177 31.47 59.86 23.73
C GLN A 177 31.91 60.70 24.93
N SER A 178 32.19 60.08 26.08
CA SER A 178 32.69 60.77 27.27
C SER A 178 34.03 61.48 27.00
N ALA A 179 34.97 60.83 26.31
CA ALA A 179 36.24 61.45 25.93
C ALA A 179 36.06 62.63 24.96
N HIS A 180 35.10 62.53 24.03
CA HIS A 180 34.75 63.63 23.12
C HIS A 180 34.11 64.81 23.88
N GLU A 181 33.19 64.54 24.81
CA GLU A 181 32.59 65.56 25.68
C GLU A 181 33.65 66.28 26.51
N GLU A 182 34.59 65.54 27.13
CA GLU A 182 35.70 66.12 27.88
C GLU A 182 36.61 66.99 26.99
N ALA A 183 36.95 66.52 25.79
CA ALA A 183 37.75 67.30 24.84
C ALA A 183 37.04 68.60 24.44
N GLU A 184 35.73 68.56 24.19
CA GLU A 184 34.93 69.76 23.91
C GLU A 184 34.83 70.68 25.14
N GLU A 185 34.79 70.16 26.37
CA GLU A 185 34.91 71.00 27.57
C GLU A 185 36.27 71.69 27.68
N TRP A 186 37.36 70.97 27.45
CA TRP A 186 38.72 71.55 27.46
C TRP A 186 38.88 72.63 26.40
N LYS A 187 38.34 72.40 25.21
CA LYS A 187 38.28 73.39 24.14
C LYS A 187 37.50 74.64 24.57
N ARG A 188 36.32 74.49 25.17
CA ARG A 188 35.55 75.63 25.72
C ARG A 188 36.35 76.39 26.79
N LYS A 189 37.03 75.70 27.70
CA LYS A 189 37.88 76.31 28.75
C LYS A 189 39.06 77.08 28.13
N TYR A 190 39.72 76.49 27.14
CA TYR A 190 40.81 77.14 26.40
C TYR A 190 40.32 78.40 25.68
N ASP A 191 39.19 78.33 24.97
CA ASP A 191 38.61 79.48 24.27
C ASP A 191 38.27 80.63 25.22
N ILE A 192 37.77 80.33 26.44
CA ILE A 192 37.53 81.32 27.48
C ILE A 192 38.85 81.94 27.94
N ALA A 193 39.87 81.13 28.26
CA ALA A 193 41.17 81.63 28.70
C ALA A 193 41.86 82.50 27.63
N VAL A 194 41.78 82.11 26.35
CA VAL A 194 42.26 82.93 25.22
C VAL A 194 41.51 84.25 25.14
N ARG A 195 40.19 84.25 25.31
CA ARG A 195 39.39 85.48 25.30
C ARG A 195 39.75 86.39 26.47
N GLU A 196 39.94 85.84 27.66
CA GLU A 196 40.33 86.58 28.87
C GLU A 196 41.72 87.19 28.75
N THR A 197 42.70 86.42 28.26
CA THR A 197 44.06 86.91 28.02
C THR A 197 44.09 88.00 26.94
N LYS A 198 43.33 87.82 25.85
CA LYS A 198 43.15 88.86 24.83
C LYS A 198 42.54 90.14 25.44
N ASN A 199 41.47 90.02 26.23
CA ASN A 199 40.86 91.16 26.91
C ASN A 199 41.82 91.85 27.90
N ALA A 200 42.65 91.09 28.61
CA ALA A 200 43.66 91.63 29.53
C ALA A 200 44.76 92.37 28.76
N LEU A 201 45.20 91.84 27.61
CA LEU A 201 46.16 92.49 26.73
C LEU A 201 45.61 93.79 26.14
N GLU A 202 44.34 93.79 25.68
CA GLU A 202 43.66 95.00 25.20
C GLU A 202 43.56 96.06 26.31
N LYS A 203 43.23 95.66 27.56
CA LYS A 203 43.24 96.57 28.71
C LYS A 203 44.64 97.11 29.02
N ALA A 204 45.67 96.28 28.97
CA ALA A 204 47.06 96.69 29.20
C ALA A 204 47.54 97.65 28.11
N ALA A 205 47.21 97.38 26.85
CA ALA A 205 47.49 98.27 25.72
C ALA A 205 46.80 99.63 25.90
N ALA A 206 45.53 99.66 26.31
CA ALA A 206 44.81 100.91 26.58
C ALA A 206 45.41 101.71 27.75
N ILE A 207 45.93 101.02 28.79
CA ILE A 207 46.66 101.68 29.88
C ILE A 207 47.97 102.27 29.37
N GLN A 208 48.76 101.51 28.59
CA GLN A 208 50.01 101.97 28.01
C GLN A 208 49.81 103.16 27.07
N GLU A 209 48.72 103.16 26.28
CA GLU A 209 48.38 104.28 25.42
C GLU A 209 48.02 105.53 26.25
N ARG A 210 47.24 105.38 27.34
CA ARG A 210 46.94 106.49 28.26
C ARG A 210 48.19 107.03 28.94
N THR A 211 49.11 106.17 29.40
CA THR A 211 50.36 106.62 30.03
C THR A 211 51.28 107.30 29.02
N ASN A 212 51.37 106.79 27.79
CA ASN A 212 52.09 107.44 26.70
C ASN A 212 51.50 108.82 26.39
N ASN A 213 50.18 108.94 26.22
CA ASN A 213 49.50 110.22 25.98
C ASN A 213 49.73 111.22 27.13
N GLN A 214 49.64 110.76 28.38
CA GLN A 214 49.90 111.60 29.54
C GLN A 214 51.37 112.05 29.60
N THR A 215 52.31 111.17 29.24
CA THR A 215 53.74 111.51 29.15
C THR A 215 53.97 112.53 28.04
N GLN A 216 53.37 112.36 26.86
CA GLN A 216 53.42 113.33 25.78
C GLN A 216 52.83 114.69 26.18
N SER A 217 51.70 114.71 26.91
CA SER A 217 51.13 115.96 27.44
C SER A 217 52.06 116.64 28.44
N ARG A 218 52.76 115.89 29.30
CA ARG A 218 53.78 116.44 30.21
C ARG A 218 54.99 116.97 29.45
N GLU A 219 55.49 116.23 28.47
CA GLU A 219 56.59 116.68 27.61
C GLU A 219 56.20 117.93 26.82
N ALA A 220 54.97 118.01 26.30
CA ALA A 220 54.46 119.19 25.62
C ALA A 220 54.36 120.40 26.57
N ALA A 221 53.82 120.21 27.77
CA ALA A 221 53.78 121.25 28.79
C ALA A 221 55.18 121.74 29.18
N LEU A 222 56.14 120.83 29.37
CA LEU A 222 57.54 121.20 29.63
C LEU A 222 58.15 121.96 28.45
N ARG A 223 57.91 121.52 27.20
CA ARG A 223 58.38 122.25 26.01
C ARG A 223 57.78 123.65 25.93
N GLU A 224 56.52 123.81 26.30
CA GLU A 224 55.84 125.11 26.35
C GLU A 224 56.43 125.98 27.48
N GLU A 225 56.66 125.45 28.67
CA GLU A 225 57.37 126.14 29.75
C GLU A 225 58.77 126.59 29.32
N PHE A 226 59.55 125.72 28.66
CA PHE A 226 60.85 126.08 28.10
C PHE A 226 60.73 127.17 27.03
N SER A 227 59.70 127.12 26.19
CA SER A 227 59.43 128.14 25.17
C SER A 227 59.07 129.49 25.80
N CYS A 228 58.22 129.50 26.84
CA CYS A 228 57.86 130.69 27.59
C CYS A 228 59.08 131.28 28.31
N ALA A 229 59.89 130.45 28.97
CA ALA A 229 61.12 130.88 29.64
C ALA A 229 62.14 131.45 28.63
N LEU A 230 62.25 130.87 27.43
CA LEU A 230 63.06 131.42 26.36
C LEU A 230 62.53 132.78 25.90
N ALA A 231 61.22 132.94 25.72
CA ALA A 231 60.61 134.21 25.35
C ALA A 231 60.79 135.29 26.44
N GLU A 232 60.66 134.93 27.72
CA GLU A 232 60.98 135.81 28.84
C GLU A 232 62.45 136.24 28.82
N LYS A 233 63.36 135.30 28.54
CA LYS A 233 64.79 135.59 28.40
C LYS A 233 65.09 136.45 27.17
N GLU A 234 64.37 136.27 26.07
CA GLU A 234 64.47 137.14 24.90
C GLU A 234 63.97 138.55 25.21
N GLU A 235 62.87 138.72 25.95
CA GLU A 235 62.41 140.04 26.40
C GLU A 235 63.39 140.68 27.40
N GLU A 236 63.95 139.90 28.33
CA GLU A 236 65.01 140.37 29.24
C GLU A 236 66.27 140.80 28.44
N MET A 237 66.61 140.06 27.39
CA MET A 237 67.68 140.41 26.46
C MET A 237 67.33 141.67 25.65
N LYS A 238 66.09 141.83 25.18
CA LYS A 238 65.64 143.06 24.51
C LYS A 238 65.70 144.26 25.45
N GLU A 239 65.33 144.11 26.72
CA GLU A 239 65.43 145.19 27.70
C GLU A 239 66.89 145.51 28.05
N LYS A 240 67.75 144.49 28.19
CA LYS A 240 69.20 144.71 28.31
C LYS A 240 69.77 145.38 27.06
N THR A 241 69.30 145.02 25.88
CA THR A 241 69.68 145.66 24.62
C THR A 241 69.24 147.12 24.61
N LYS A 242 68.00 147.43 25.03
CA LYS A 242 67.51 148.81 25.19
C LYS A 242 68.35 149.61 26.19
N ARG A 243 68.72 149.03 27.34
CA ARG A 243 69.64 149.67 28.30
C ARG A 243 71.02 149.92 27.72
N ILE A 244 71.52 148.99 26.90
CA ILE A 244 72.78 149.19 26.16
C ILE A 244 72.58 150.34 25.15
N GLU A 245 71.48 150.38 24.42
CA GLU A 245 71.14 151.45 23.48
C GLU A 245 71.00 152.82 24.17
N GLU A 246 70.42 152.88 25.37
CA GLU A 246 70.36 154.09 26.22
C GLU A 246 71.75 154.50 26.73
N ALA A 247 72.59 153.53 27.09
CA ALA A 247 73.98 153.77 27.46
C ALA A 247 74.82 154.23 26.26
N GLU A 248 74.58 153.66 25.08
CA GLU A 248 75.16 154.07 23.80
C GLU A 248 74.67 155.48 23.40
N GLN A 249 73.42 155.83 23.68
CA GLN A 249 72.88 157.17 23.49
C GLN A 249 73.54 158.20 24.44
N CYS A 250 73.76 157.85 25.71
CA CYS A 250 74.57 158.64 26.65
C CYS A 250 76.03 158.78 26.18
N LEU A 251 76.61 157.72 25.63
CA LEU A 251 77.94 157.73 25.02
C LEU A 251 78.00 158.61 23.78
N THR A 252 77.00 158.59 22.89
CA THR A 252 76.93 159.50 21.75
C THR A 252 76.73 160.96 22.17
N THR A 253 76.05 161.22 23.29
CA THR A 253 75.87 162.57 23.84
C THR A 253 77.21 163.10 24.39
N LEU A 254 77.97 162.26 25.11
CA LEU A 254 79.34 162.55 25.54
C LEU A 254 80.34 162.64 24.36
N CYS A 255 80.16 161.84 23.31
CA CYS A 255 80.98 161.93 22.10
C CYS A 255 80.70 163.18 21.25
N LEU A 256 79.52 163.79 21.35
CA LEU A 256 79.22 165.09 20.72
C LEU A 256 79.85 166.25 21.50
N GLU A 257 79.99 166.14 22.82
CA GLU A 257 80.77 167.08 23.66
C GLU A 257 82.29 166.92 23.48
N LEU A 258 82.78 165.69 23.26
CA LEU A 258 84.19 165.41 22.97
C LEU A 258 84.61 165.80 21.53
N LYS A 259 83.72 165.64 20.54
CA LYS A 259 83.91 166.12 19.15
C LYS A 259 83.91 167.65 19.02
N ALA A 260 83.37 168.38 20.01
CA ALA A 260 83.50 169.84 20.10
C ALA A 260 84.87 170.28 20.66
N ALA A 261 85.61 169.39 21.34
CA ALA A 261 86.94 169.65 21.89
C ALA A 261 88.10 169.05 21.04
N GLU A 262 87.85 168.00 20.25
CA GLU A 262 88.90 167.28 19.48
C GLU A 262 89.16 167.82 18.06
N SER A 263 88.37 168.79 17.58
CA SER A 263 88.59 169.45 16.27
C SER A 263 89.78 170.44 16.22
N LYS A 264 90.71 170.37 17.19
CA LYS A 264 92.02 171.05 17.16
C LYS A 264 93.23 170.14 16.86
N LEU A 265 93.10 168.82 16.68
CA LEU A 265 94.25 167.94 16.39
C LEU A 265 93.97 166.95 15.26
N LYS A 266 93.95 167.47 14.04
CA LYS A 266 94.22 166.71 12.80
C LYS A 266 95.66 166.20 12.81
N ASN A 267 95.88 164.92 12.50
CA ASN A 267 96.57 164.47 11.28
C ASN A 267 96.99 162.98 11.32
N TYR A 268 96.58 162.24 10.27
CA TYR A 268 97.21 161.06 9.63
C TYR A 268 97.46 159.81 10.50
N ASP A 269 97.42 158.57 10.02
CA ASP A 269 97.31 157.93 8.71
C ASP A 269 97.06 156.44 9.05
N LEU A 270 96.03 155.77 8.51
CA LEU A 270 96.17 154.90 7.35
C LEU A 270 97.45 154.05 7.31
N GLU A 271 97.38 152.85 7.87
CA GLU A 271 97.84 151.58 7.29
C GLU A 271 97.49 150.53 8.38
N THR A 272 96.64 149.53 8.20
CA THR A 272 97.02 148.34 7.44
C THR A 272 95.80 147.41 7.43
N SER A 273 95.01 147.46 6.36
CA SER A 273 94.27 146.28 5.93
C SER A 273 95.26 145.37 5.22
N ARG A 274 95.62 144.22 5.79
CA ARG A 274 96.28 143.19 4.98
C ARG A 274 96.15 141.79 5.55
N LEU A 275 95.17 141.06 4.97
CA LEU A 275 95.14 139.60 4.82
C LEU A 275 94.81 138.83 6.11
N LYS A 276 94.14 137.68 6.12
CA LYS A 276 93.93 136.62 5.13
C LYS A 276 92.88 135.72 5.81
N LEU A 277 91.71 135.51 5.24
CA LEU A 277 91.42 134.36 4.37
C LEU A 277 92.11 133.06 4.83
N GLU A 278 91.28 132.02 4.94
CA GLU A 278 91.62 130.63 4.60
C GLU A 278 91.98 129.70 5.76
N THR A 279 90.96 129.02 6.30
CA THR A 279 91.03 127.55 6.36
C THR A 279 89.63 126.93 6.25
N ARG A 280 89.48 126.10 5.23
CA ARG A 280 88.30 125.37 4.75
C ARG A 280 88.74 123.88 4.63
N GLU A 281 87.84 122.94 4.98
CA GLU A 281 87.79 121.48 4.62
C GLU A 281 88.84 120.52 5.27
N LEU A 282 88.68 119.20 5.53
CA LEU A 282 87.69 118.07 5.30
C LEU A 282 88.13 116.79 6.12
N GLY A 283 87.32 115.70 6.12
CA GLY A 283 87.72 114.27 6.33
C GLY A 283 87.10 113.58 7.58
N GLU A 284 86.60 112.33 7.66
CA GLU A 284 86.71 111.00 6.97
C GLU A 284 85.51 110.09 7.44
N LYS A 285 84.84 109.23 6.63
CA LYS A 285 84.97 107.73 6.41
C LYS A 285 84.80 106.80 7.66
N GLU A 286 84.32 105.54 7.70
CA GLU A 286 83.74 104.48 6.82
C GLU A 286 83.44 103.19 7.70
N GLY A 287 82.67 102.18 7.20
CA GLY A 287 82.73 100.73 7.59
C GLY A 287 81.76 100.17 8.67
N GLY A 288 81.30 98.91 8.74
CA GLY A 288 81.49 97.66 7.97
C GLY A 288 81.02 96.38 8.75
N ALA A 289 80.31 95.46 8.07
CA ALA A 289 80.26 93.97 8.13
C ALA A 289 80.04 93.08 9.42
N ASN A 290 79.15 92.07 9.24
CA ASN A 290 79.32 90.59 9.46
C ASN A 290 78.65 89.86 10.67
N GLU A 291 77.92 88.75 10.41
CA GLU A 291 77.98 87.42 11.12
C GLU A 291 76.98 86.34 10.59
N THR A 292 77.54 85.36 9.85
CA THR A 292 77.40 83.87 9.88
C THR A 292 76.10 83.03 10.18
N ALA A 293 75.89 82.06 9.26
CA ALA A 293 75.77 80.58 9.45
C ALA A 293 74.41 79.82 9.57
N LEU A 294 74.22 78.89 8.60
CA LEU A 294 73.47 77.61 8.58
C LEU A 294 71.92 77.57 8.53
N SER A 295 71.36 77.26 7.35
CA SER A 295 70.50 76.06 7.15
C SER A 295 70.15 75.85 5.66
N ALA A 296 71.09 75.25 4.92
CA ALA A 296 70.87 74.68 3.60
C ALA A 296 70.48 73.18 3.70
N GLN A 297 69.44 72.86 4.47
CA GLN A 297 68.94 71.49 4.66
C GLN A 297 67.40 71.43 4.66
N SER A 298 66.74 71.70 3.53
CA SER A 298 65.28 71.48 3.43
C SER A 298 64.73 71.05 2.06
N LYS A 299 65.56 70.88 1.02
CA LYS A 299 65.07 70.55 -0.34
C LYS A 299 65.36 69.13 -0.86
N ALA A 300 65.86 68.22 -0.02
CA ALA A 300 66.14 66.82 -0.40
C ALA A 300 65.28 65.74 0.33
N ARG A 301 64.34 66.13 1.21
CA ARG A 301 63.40 65.20 1.87
C ARG A 301 61.99 65.14 1.25
N SER A 302 61.56 66.18 0.51
CA SER A 302 60.23 66.23 -0.12
C SER A 302 60.07 65.34 -1.37
N ALA A 303 61.15 65.03 -2.10
CA ALA A 303 61.08 64.23 -3.33
C ALA A 303 61.05 62.70 -3.12
N LYS A 304 61.52 62.19 -1.98
CA LYS A 304 61.46 60.75 -1.64
C LYS A 304 60.14 60.35 -0.96
N GLN A 305 59.44 61.30 -0.35
CA GLN A 305 58.15 61.08 0.34
C GLN A 305 57.00 60.96 -0.68
N LEU A 306 56.95 61.85 -1.68
CA LEU A 306 55.97 61.80 -2.78
C LEU A 306 56.11 60.54 -3.67
N LYS A 307 57.33 60.01 -3.86
CA LYS A 307 57.54 58.77 -4.65
C LYS A 307 57.12 57.49 -3.90
N LYS A 308 57.20 57.49 -2.56
CA LYS A 308 56.69 56.40 -1.72
C LYS A 308 55.17 56.47 -1.55
N GLU A 309 54.59 57.66 -1.48
CA GLU A 309 53.13 57.86 -1.51
C GLU A 309 52.51 57.52 -2.86
N ALA A 310 53.16 57.88 -3.98
CA ALA A 310 52.70 57.47 -5.32
C ALA A 310 52.74 55.95 -5.53
N LYS A 311 53.72 55.24 -4.95
CA LYS A 311 53.76 53.77 -5.01
C LYS A 311 52.69 53.14 -4.12
N ARG A 312 52.50 53.64 -2.90
CA ARG A 312 51.43 53.16 -1.99
C ARG A 312 50.02 53.38 -2.54
N THR A 313 49.79 54.49 -3.23
CA THR A 313 48.49 54.77 -3.86
C THR A 313 48.25 53.91 -5.10
N MET A 314 49.29 53.55 -5.85
CA MET A 314 49.18 52.59 -6.95
C MET A 314 48.94 51.16 -6.44
N ASP A 315 49.69 50.73 -5.41
CA ASP A 315 49.50 49.41 -4.79
C ASP A 315 48.10 49.27 -4.17
N LEU A 316 47.57 50.34 -3.53
CA LEU A 316 46.17 50.39 -3.05
C LEU A 316 45.13 50.35 -4.19
N ALA A 317 45.41 51.00 -5.33
CA ALA A 317 44.53 50.96 -6.49
C ALA A 317 44.53 49.60 -7.20
N ASP A 318 45.64 48.87 -7.16
CA ASP A 318 45.74 47.49 -7.66
C ASP A 318 45.03 46.51 -6.72
N GLU A 319 45.16 46.68 -5.41
CA GLU A 319 44.43 45.89 -4.40
C GLU A 319 42.91 46.07 -4.53
N VAL A 320 42.42 47.32 -4.62
CA VAL A 320 40.99 47.61 -4.82
C VAL A 320 40.48 47.04 -6.14
N ARG A 321 41.29 47.03 -7.20
CA ARG A 321 40.92 46.40 -8.48
C ARG A 321 40.89 44.87 -8.39
N ALA A 322 41.82 44.27 -7.67
CA ALA A 322 41.82 42.82 -7.42
C ALA A 322 40.61 42.40 -6.58
N GLU A 323 40.27 43.17 -5.55
CA GLU A 323 39.11 42.93 -4.68
C GLU A 323 37.78 43.17 -5.42
N ALA A 324 37.71 44.17 -6.31
CA ALA A 324 36.55 44.35 -7.18
C ALA A 324 36.39 43.17 -8.18
N ALA A 325 37.49 42.63 -8.68
CA ALA A 325 37.47 41.47 -9.58
C ALA A 325 37.07 40.17 -8.85
N SER A 326 37.52 39.95 -7.61
CA SER A 326 37.08 38.81 -6.80
C SER A 326 35.61 38.92 -6.42
N ALA A 327 35.15 40.10 -5.97
CA ALA A 327 33.74 40.33 -5.65
C ALA A 327 32.81 40.12 -6.86
N GLN A 328 33.25 40.51 -8.07
CA GLN A 328 32.50 40.26 -9.29
C GLN A 328 32.45 38.77 -9.67
N LYS A 329 33.53 38.03 -9.44
CA LYS A 329 33.57 36.58 -9.62
C LYS A 329 32.62 35.88 -8.63
N ASP A 330 32.70 36.24 -7.36
CA ASP A 330 31.85 35.68 -6.30
C ASP A 330 30.36 35.94 -6.58
N LYS A 331 30.03 37.12 -7.11
CA LYS A 331 28.66 37.44 -7.57
C LYS A 331 28.21 36.51 -8.70
N SER A 332 29.07 36.23 -9.68
CA SER A 332 28.74 35.32 -10.79
C SER A 332 28.61 33.86 -10.32
N ASP A 333 29.43 33.42 -9.37
CA ASP A 333 29.32 32.09 -8.77
C ASP A 333 28.06 31.96 -7.90
N PHE A 334 27.70 32.99 -7.14
CA PHE A 334 26.44 33.01 -6.38
C PHE A 334 25.21 32.93 -7.32
N GLN A 335 25.24 33.66 -8.44
CA GLN A 335 24.18 33.58 -9.46
C GLN A 335 24.08 32.18 -10.07
N ARG A 336 25.22 31.54 -10.38
CA ARG A 336 25.25 30.16 -10.90
C ARG A 336 24.66 29.17 -9.90
N VAL A 337 25.06 29.24 -8.63
CA VAL A 337 24.52 28.36 -7.57
C VAL A 337 23.03 28.61 -7.34
N ALA A 338 22.57 29.86 -7.40
CA ALA A 338 21.15 30.18 -7.27
C ALA A 338 20.32 29.57 -8.41
N MET A 339 20.79 29.67 -9.66
CA MET A 339 20.14 29.03 -10.81
C MET A 339 20.12 27.50 -10.68
N GLU A 340 21.21 26.90 -10.22
CA GLU A 340 21.27 25.45 -10.00
C GLU A 340 20.30 24.99 -8.91
N ARG A 341 20.20 25.73 -7.80
CA ARG A 341 19.21 25.48 -6.75
C ARG A 341 17.78 25.60 -7.26
N LEU A 342 17.47 26.61 -8.07
CA LEU A 342 16.14 26.75 -8.69
C LEU A 342 15.83 25.56 -9.61
N ALA A 343 16.77 25.13 -10.44
CA ALA A 343 16.59 23.96 -11.29
C ALA A 343 16.42 22.65 -10.49
N GLN A 344 17.05 22.54 -9.32
CA GLN A 344 16.82 21.40 -8.41
C GLN A 344 15.44 21.47 -7.76
N ILE A 345 14.99 22.64 -7.32
CA ILE A 345 13.65 22.87 -6.78
C ILE A 345 12.59 22.49 -7.80
N GLU A 346 12.68 22.97 -9.04
CA GLU A 346 11.71 22.62 -10.09
C GLU A 346 11.68 21.11 -10.40
N ARG A 347 12.83 20.42 -10.30
CA ARG A 347 12.88 18.96 -10.48
C ARG A 347 12.19 18.24 -9.32
N ALA A 348 12.42 18.69 -8.09
CA ALA A 348 11.75 18.17 -6.91
C ALA A 348 10.23 18.42 -6.95
N GLU A 349 9.79 19.60 -7.38
CA GLU A 349 8.38 19.95 -7.55
C GLU A 349 7.70 19.04 -8.58
N ARG A 350 8.29 18.84 -9.77
CA ARG A 350 7.74 17.90 -10.76
C ARG A 350 7.65 16.47 -10.24
N HIS A 351 8.63 16.05 -9.43
CA HIS A 351 8.58 14.74 -8.77
C HIS A 351 7.46 14.68 -7.73
N ALA A 352 7.29 15.73 -6.92
CA ALA A 352 6.22 15.82 -5.92
C ALA A 352 4.84 15.75 -6.58
N GLU A 353 4.60 16.52 -7.64
CA GLU A 353 3.34 16.47 -8.39
C GLU A 353 3.06 15.08 -8.98
N THR A 354 4.11 14.37 -9.44
CA THR A 354 3.96 13.01 -9.96
C THR A 354 3.52 12.04 -8.85
N LEU A 355 4.12 12.15 -7.67
CA LEU A 355 3.72 11.36 -6.50
C LEU A 355 2.32 11.72 -6.01
N GLU A 356 1.92 12.99 -6.09
CA GLU A 356 0.55 13.42 -5.75
C GLU A 356 -0.49 12.82 -6.68
N ARG A 357 -0.22 12.77 -7.99
CA ARG A 357 -1.09 12.10 -8.97
C ARG A 357 -1.20 10.59 -8.67
N GLN A 358 -0.07 9.92 -8.42
CA GLN A 358 -0.07 8.50 -8.04
C GLN A 358 -0.84 8.25 -6.75
N ARG A 359 -0.68 9.12 -5.74
CA ARG A 359 -1.44 9.06 -4.49
C ARG A 359 -2.94 9.20 -4.75
N ALA A 360 -3.36 10.13 -5.63
CA ALA A 360 -4.76 10.31 -5.99
C ALA A 360 -5.33 9.07 -6.70
N ASP A 361 -4.58 8.45 -7.62
CA ASP A 361 -4.99 7.23 -8.31
C ASP A 361 -5.17 6.06 -7.34
N ILE A 362 -4.25 5.90 -6.38
CA ILE A 362 -4.35 4.86 -5.34
C ILE A 362 -5.56 5.12 -4.43
N VAL A 363 -5.81 6.37 -4.04
CA VAL A 363 -7.00 6.73 -3.23
C VAL A 363 -8.29 6.36 -3.98
N ASN A 364 -8.37 6.67 -5.28
CA ASN A 364 -9.53 6.32 -6.09
C ASN A 364 -9.72 4.79 -6.22
N GLU A 365 -8.63 4.02 -6.34
CA GLU A 365 -8.69 2.55 -6.35
C GLU A 365 -9.18 1.99 -4.99
N VAL A 366 -8.68 2.53 -3.88
CA VAL A 366 -9.12 2.15 -2.53
C VAL A 366 -10.60 2.43 -2.34
N GLU A 367 -11.11 3.57 -2.81
CA GLU A 367 -12.53 3.91 -2.75
C GLU A 367 -13.40 2.96 -3.59
N ARG A 368 -12.94 2.59 -4.79
CA ARG A 368 -13.62 1.58 -5.62
C ARG A 368 -13.66 0.21 -4.93
N HIS A 369 -12.56 -0.22 -4.32
CA HIS A 369 -12.54 -1.47 -3.56
C HIS A 369 -13.46 -1.43 -2.35
N ARG A 370 -13.48 -0.32 -1.59
CA ARG A 370 -14.42 -0.15 -0.46
C ARG A 370 -15.87 -0.15 -0.90
N ALA A 371 -16.18 0.39 -2.08
CA ALA A 371 -17.53 0.32 -2.64
C ALA A 371 -17.92 -1.12 -2.99
N ALA A 372 -17.03 -1.85 -3.68
CA ALA A 372 -17.24 -3.25 -4.01
C ALA A 372 -17.36 -4.14 -2.76
N GLU A 373 -16.58 -3.87 -1.71
CA GLU A 373 -16.67 -4.55 -0.42
C GLU A 373 -18.03 -4.34 0.24
N ARG A 374 -18.50 -3.08 0.31
CA ARG A 374 -19.84 -2.77 0.84
C ARG A 374 -20.95 -3.49 0.08
N ASP A 375 -20.88 -3.51 -1.26
CA ASP A 375 -21.85 -4.22 -2.09
C ASP A 375 -21.80 -5.73 -1.90
N ALA A 376 -20.61 -6.31 -1.69
CA ALA A 376 -20.44 -7.73 -1.41
C ALA A 376 -20.99 -8.09 -0.03
N LEU A 377 -20.70 -7.28 1.00
CA LEU A 377 -21.23 -7.48 2.35
C LEU A 377 -22.76 -7.41 2.37
N PHE A 378 -23.35 -6.43 1.68
CA PHE A 378 -24.81 -6.35 1.54
C PHE A 378 -25.40 -7.61 0.87
N LYS A 379 -24.76 -8.12 -0.19
CA LYS A 379 -25.20 -9.38 -0.82
C LYS A 379 -25.08 -10.58 0.12
N VAL A 380 -24.01 -10.67 0.90
CA VAL A 380 -23.84 -11.73 1.91
C VAL A 380 -24.95 -11.66 2.94
N GLU A 381 -25.22 -10.48 3.49
CA GLU A 381 -26.31 -10.26 4.46
C GLU A 381 -27.66 -10.74 3.92
N THR A 382 -28.01 -10.37 2.68
CA THR A 382 -29.27 -10.83 2.06
C THR A 382 -29.33 -12.34 1.83
N LEU A 383 -28.19 -13.00 1.57
CA LEU A 383 -28.15 -14.45 1.41
C LEU A 383 -28.25 -15.16 2.75
N GLU A 384 -27.63 -14.62 3.80
CA GLU A 384 -27.76 -15.12 5.16
C GLU A 384 -29.20 -15.01 5.68
N ASP A 385 -29.91 -13.91 5.39
CA ASP A 385 -31.34 -13.78 5.69
C ASP A 385 -32.16 -14.89 5.03
N ARG A 386 -31.93 -15.14 3.73
CA ARG A 386 -32.63 -16.22 3.00
C ARG A 386 -32.30 -17.61 3.54
N ILE A 387 -31.08 -17.83 4.01
CA ILE A 387 -30.69 -19.09 4.64
C ILE A 387 -31.43 -19.24 5.97
N ARG A 388 -31.45 -18.20 6.82
CA ARG A 388 -32.22 -18.18 8.07
C ARG A 388 -33.70 -18.49 7.85
N GLU A 389 -34.32 -17.88 6.84
CA GLU A 389 -35.72 -18.17 6.46
C GLU A 389 -35.91 -19.64 6.08
N LYS A 390 -34.97 -20.22 5.30
CA LYS A 390 -35.05 -21.63 4.89
C LYS A 390 -34.85 -22.60 6.05
N GLU A 391 -33.95 -22.29 6.97
CA GLU A 391 -33.74 -23.06 8.19
C GLU A 391 -35.02 -23.06 9.06
N GLN A 392 -35.65 -21.90 9.24
CA GLN A 392 -36.94 -21.80 9.95
C GLN A 392 -38.06 -22.60 9.28
N GLU A 393 -38.13 -22.61 7.94
CA GLU A 393 -39.09 -23.42 7.18
C GLU A 393 -38.86 -24.92 7.39
N ILE A 394 -37.61 -25.37 7.35
CA ILE A 394 -37.23 -26.77 7.60
C ILE A 394 -37.59 -27.17 9.03
N ASP A 395 -37.25 -26.35 10.02
CA ASP A 395 -37.57 -26.62 11.43
C ASP A 395 -39.09 -26.73 11.65
N SER A 396 -39.86 -25.83 11.02
CA SER A 396 -41.33 -25.86 11.09
C SER A 396 -41.90 -27.15 10.48
N LEU A 397 -41.37 -27.59 9.32
CA LEU A 397 -41.78 -28.84 8.67
C LEU A 397 -41.42 -30.06 9.52
N LEU A 398 -40.22 -30.07 10.12
CA LEU A 398 -39.78 -31.17 11.00
C LEU A 398 -40.64 -31.25 12.26
N GLN A 399 -40.96 -30.11 12.89
CA GLN A 399 -41.87 -30.06 14.03
C GLN A 399 -43.25 -30.60 13.68
N SER A 400 -43.85 -30.12 12.57
CA SER A 400 -45.15 -30.61 12.10
C SER A 400 -45.14 -32.11 11.80
N ASN A 401 -44.10 -32.61 11.12
CA ASN A 401 -43.98 -34.03 10.81
C ASN A 401 -43.82 -34.89 12.07
N ASN A 402 -43.02 -34.44 13.04
CA ASN A 402 -42.86 -35.12 14.32
C ASN A 402 -44.16 -35.11 15.13
N SER A 403 -44.91 -34.00 15.15
CA SER A 403 -46.23 -33.95 15.77
C SER A 403 -47.20 -34.94 15.11
N GLN A 404 -47.23 -35.01 13.77
CA GLN A 404 -48.04 -35.99 13.04
C GLN A 404 -47.64 -37.42 13.38
N ARG A 405 -46.35 -37.76 13.33
CA ARG A 405 -45.85 -39.10 13.71
C ARG A 405 -46.25 -39.45 15.13
N LYS A 406 -46.12 -38.53 16.08
CA LYS A 406 -46.55 -38.72 17.47
C LYS A 406 -48.04 -39.05 17.55
N THR A 407 -48.90 -38.31 16.84
CA THR A 407 -50.34 -38.61 16.80
C THR A 407 -50.64 -39.97 16.16
N THR A 408 -49.95 -40.34 15.08
CA THR A 408 -50.14 -41.66 14.44
C THR A 408 -49.71 -42.80 15.37
N VAL A 409 -48.58 -42.66 16.05
CA VAL A 409 -48.11 -43.65 17.03
C VAL A 409 -49.13 -43.81 18.15
N GLN A 410 -49.66 -42.72 18.71
CA GLN A 410 -50.71 -42.79 19.74
C GLN A 410 -51.97 -43.51 19.26
N VAL A 411 -52.41 -43.27 18.03
CA VAL A 411 -53.56 -43.99 17.45
C VAL A 411 -53.25 -45.48 17.29
N LEU A 412 -52.05 -45.85 16.85
CA LEU A 412 -51.66 -47.26 16.71
C LEU A 412 -51.55 -47.96 18.07
N GLU A 413 -51.02 -47.28 19.10
CA GLU A 413 -50.98 -47.79 20.47
C GLU A 413 -52.38 -48.07 21.01
N THR A 414 -53.32 -47.13 20.87
CA THR A 414 -54.71 -47.34 21.32
C THR A 414 -55.41 -48.47 20.56
N LEU A 415 -55.16 -48.62 19.25
CA LEU A 415 -55.69 -49.75 18.48
C LEU A 415 -55.09 -51.07 18.96
N LEU A 416 -53.78 -51.13 19.21
CA LEU A 416 -53.11 -52.31 19.72
C LEU A 416 -53.62 -52.72 21.12
N GLU A 417 -53.84 -51.75 22.00
CA GLU A 417 -54.47 -51.98 23.31
C GLU A 417 -55.88 -52.56 23.17
N SER A 418 -56.68 -52.03 22.23
CA SER A 418 -58.03 -52.53 21.98
C SER A 418 -58.06 -53.94 21.40
N GLU A 419 -57.13 -54.27 20.49
CA GLU A 419 -56.96 -55.61 19.93
C GLU A 419 -56.49 -56.61 20.99
N CYS A 420 -55.51 -56.24 21.82
CA CYS A 420 -55.10 -57.04 22.96
C CYS A 420 -56.29 -57.32 23.91
N ALA A 421 -57.10 -56.30 24.22
CA ALA A 421 -58.30 -56.46 25.04
C ALA A 421 -59.32 -57.40 24.39
N ALA A 422 -59.60 -57.25 23.10
CA ALA A 422 -60.49 -58.14 22.35
C ALA A 422 -59.97 -59.59 22.33
N HIS A 423 -58.66 -59.78 22.16
CA HIS A 423 -58.03 -61.10 22.17
C HIS A 423 -58.13 -61.76 23.55
N THR A 424 -57.87 -61.03 24.63
CA THR A 424 -58.04 -61.57 25.99
C THR A 424 -59.49 -61.95 26.27
N GLU A 425 -60.46 -61.15 25.81
CA GLU A 425 -61.88 -61.45 25.95
C GLU A 425 -62.28 -62.70 25.14
N ALA A 426 -61.79 -62.83 23.91
CA ALA A 426 -61.99 -64.02 23.07
C ALA A 426 -61.38 -65.27 23.73
N ASN A 427 -60.17 -65.17 24.30
CA ASN A 427 -59.54 -66.26 25.03
C ASN A 427 -60.34 -66.66 26.27
N ASN A 428 -60.81 -65.68 27.06
CA ASN A 428 -61.69 -65.94 28.21
C ASN A 428 -62.99 -66.65 27.81
N ARG A 429 -63.60 -66.27 26.67
CA ARG A 429 -64.77 -66.95 26.13
C ARG A 429 -64.45 -68.38 25.68
N ALA A 430 -63.32 -68.60 25.02
CA ALA A 430 -62.87 -69.92 24.59
C ALA A 430 -62.60 -70.84 25.79
N GLU A 431 -61.95 -70.33 26.84
CA GLU A 431 -61.73 -71.05 28.10
C GLU A 431 -63.06 -71.39 28.78
N ALA A 432 -64.01 -70.46 28.86
CA ALA A 432 -65.34 -70.72 29.42
C ALA A 432 -66.08 -71.83 28.66
N LEU A 433 -66.02 -71.84 27.33
CA LEU A 433 -66.58 -72.92 26.49
C LEU A 433 -65.84 -74.24 26.71
N SER A 434 -64.52 -74.22 26.86
CA SER A 434 -63.72 -75.42 27.15
C SER A 434 -64.13 -76.05 28.49
N VAL A 435 -64.35 -75.24 29.53
CA VAL A 435 -64.85 -75.71 30.83
C VAL A 435 -66.25 -76.32 30.69
N GLN A 436 -67.14 -75.68 29.92
CA GLN A 436 -68.47 -76.23 29.65
C GLN A 436 -68.40 -77.57 28.91
N LEU A 437 -67.57 -77.67 27.87
CA LEU A 437 -67.37 -78.91 27.12
C LEU A 437 -66.83 -80.03 28.00
N GLN A 438 -65.83 -79.75 28.83
CA GLN A 438 -65.31 -80.73 29.79
C GLN A 438 -66.38 -81.19 30.77
N ALA A 439 -67.22 -80.29 31.28
CA ALA A 439 -68.34 -80.65 32.14
C ALA A 439 -69.40 -81.51 31.41
N THR A 440 -69.71 -81.20 30.14
CA THR A 440 -70.62 -82.02 29.34
C THR A 440 -70.04 -83.38 28.98
N GLN A 441 -68.73 -83.46 28.71
CA GLN A 441 -68.03 -84.71 28.46
C GLN A 441 -68.04 -85.58 29.72
N GLY A 442 -67.80 -85.01 30.91
CA GLY A 442 -67.92 -85.73 32.19
C GLY A 442 -69.31 -86.33 32.39
N LYS A 443 -70.37 -85.58 32.10
CA LYS A 443 -71.76 -86.10 32.14
C LYS A 443 -72.00 -87.19 31.09
N LEU A 444 -71.45 -87.04 29.89
CA LEU A 444 -71.55 -88.05 28.84
C LEU A 444 -70.83 -89.34 29.24
N ASP A 445 -69.67 -89.22 29.88
CA ASP A 445 -68.89 -90.35 30.40
C ASP A 445 -69.66 -91.04 31.54
N GLU A 446 -70.32 -90.30 32.44
CA GLU A 446 -71.23 -90.85 33.46
C GLU A 446 -72.38 -91.66 32.82
N VAL A 447 -73.09 -91.09 31.84
CA VAL A 447 -74.16 -91.79 31.11
C VAL A 447 -73.62 -93.01 30.36
N SER A 448 -72.43 -92.92 29.78
CA SER A 448 -71.77 -94.06 29.11
C SER A 448 -71.43 -95.16 30.10
N GLN A 449 -70.95 -94.81 31.30
CA GLN A 449 -70.73 -95.75 32.40
C GLN A 449 -72.03 -96.39 32.87
N GLU A 450 -73.12 -95.63 33.01
CA GLU A 450 -74.45 -96.15 33.35
C GLU A 450 -74.99 -97.12 32.27
N LEU A 451 -74.88 -96.76 30.99
CA LEU A 451 -75.26 -97.64 29.87
C LEU A 451 -74.40 -98.91 29.84
N THR A 452 -73.12 -98.80 30.16
CA THR A 452 -72.21 -99.93 30.26
C THR A 452 -72.58 -100.81 31.46
N ALA A 453 -72.90 -100.22 32.61
CA ALA A 453 -73.39 -100.91 33.79
C ALA A 453 -74.73 -101.63 33.53
N LEU A 454 -75.67 -101.02 32.79
CA LEU A 454 -76.91 -101.67 32.35
C LEU A 454 -76.62 -102.84 31.39
N ARG A 455 -75.71 -102.64 30.45
CA ARG A 455 -75.31 -103.66 29.45
C ARG A 455 -74.63 -104.88 30.09
N PHE A 456 -73.96 -104.72 31.23
CA PHE A 456 -73.35 -105.80 32.01
C PHE A 456 -74.19 -106.25 33.22
N GLY A 457 -75.21 -105.48 33.63
CA GLY A 457 -76.16 -105.82 34.69
C GLY A 457 -77.34 -106.68 34.22
N GLU A 458 -77.63 -106.71 32.91
CA GLU A 458 -78.79 -107.42 32.32
C GLU A 458 -78.39 -108.62 31.43
N LYS A 459 -77.16 -109.15 31.57
CA LYS A 459 -76.64 -110.24 30.71
C LYS A 459 -75.99 -111.38 31.51
N SER A 460 -76.78 -112.00 32.39
CA SER A 460 -76.50 -113.33 32.93
C SER A 460 -77.49 -114.35 32.36
N THR A 461 -77.27 -114.84 31.14
CA THR A 461 -77.68 -116.18 30.67
C THR A 461 -77.28 -116.41 29.20
N MET A 462 -76.53 -117.50 29.00
CA MET A 462 -76.30 -118.27 27.76
C MET A 462 -75.36 -117.72 26.65
N ASP A 463 -74.09 -118.12 26.80
CA ASP A 463 -73.32 -119.11 26.02
C ASP A 463 -73.36 -119.17 24.47
N GLY A 464 -72.19 -119.41 23.83
CA GLY A 464 -72.15 -119.77 22.39
C GLY A 464 -70.94 -119.51 21.45
N ARG A 465 -69.66 -119.61 21.88
CA ARG A 465 -68.47 -120.07 21.06
C ARG A 465 -68.11 -119.34 19.69
N PRO A 466 -67.01 -119.66 18.93
CA PRO A 466 -65.92 -118.69 18.64
C PRO A 466 -65.46 -118.57 17.14
N ARG A 467 -64.33 -117.86 16.91
CA ARG A 467 -63.46 -117.70 15.68
C ARG A 467 -63.75 -116.45 14.80
N THR A 468 -62.82 -115.74 14.13
CA THR A 468 -61.35 -115.79 13.88
C THR A 468 -60.88 -114.47 13.21
N ALA A 469 -59.64 -114.03 13.54
CA ALA A 469 -58.56 -113.41 12.74
C ALA A 469 -58.79 -112.46 11.53
N SER A 470 -58.08 -111.31 11.54
CA SER A 470 -57.09 -110.83 10.53
C SER A 470 -56.59 -109.44 10.96
N ARG A 471 -55.31 -109.19 11.31
CA ARG A 471 -54.08 -109.01 10.51
C ARG A 471 -54.21 -108.06 9.30
N ALA A 472 -53.70 -106.83 9.45
CA ALA A 472 -53.08 -106.06 8.36
C ALA A 472 -52.02 -105.09 8.92
N LYS A 473 -50.94 -104.91 8.16
CA LYS A 473 -49.63 -104.33 8.51
C LYS A 473 -49.41 -103.00 7.76
N ARG A 474 -48.67 -102.10 8.43
CA ARG A 474 -47.61 -101.17 7.95
C ARG A 474 -47.93 -100.03 6.97
N GLY A 475 -47.37 -98.87 7.32
CA GLY A 475 -46.81 -97.86 6.41
C GLY A 475 -45.92 -96.91 7.22
N ARG A 476 -44.63 -96.83 6.87
CA ARG A 476 -43.55 -96.04 7.48
C ARG A 476 -43.25 -94.82 6.57
N THR A 477 -42.23 -94.04 6.93
CA THR A 477 -41.45 -93.05 6.14
C THR A 477 -41.83 -91.61 6.48
N ASP A 478 -41.15 -90.97 7.43
CA ASP A 478 -39.83 -90.26 7.38
C ASP A 478 -40.04 -88.77 7.06
N ASP A 479 -39.55 -87.86 7.92
CA ASP A 479 -38.47 -86.92 7.55
C ASP A 479 -38.22 -85.79 8.58
N TYR A 480 -36.93 -85.69 8.93
CA TYR A 480 -36.07 -84.55 9.30
C TYR A 480 -36.29 -83.62 10.53
N GLU A 481 -35.36 -83.83 11.47
CA GLU A 481 -34.50 -82.89 12.23
C GLU A 481 -34.17 -81.52 11.60
N MET A 482 -34.33 -80.43 12.37
CA MET A 482 -33.39 -79.29 12.65
C MET A 482 -34.22 -78.21 13.39
N GLY A 483 -33.84 -77.73 14.58
CA GLY A 483 -32.92 -76.60 14.72
C GLY A 483 -33.68 -75.32 15.04
N ALA A 484 -33.58 -74.85 16.28
CA ALA A 484 -34.03 -73.53 16.69
C ALA A 484 -33.19 -72.45 15.99
N ASP A 485 -33.82 -71.47 15.33
CA ASP A 485 -33.21 -70.15 15.19
C ASP A 485 -34.20 -69.00 14.94
N SER A 486 -33.76 -67.86 15.46
CA SER A 486 -34.09 -66.45 15.35
C SER A 486 -35.27 -65.91 14.51
N VAL A 487 -35.97 -64.99 15.18
CA VAL A 487 -36.74 -63.83 14.71
C VAL A 487 -36.11 -63.12 13.50
N GLN A 488 -36.91 -62.83 12.46
CA GLN A 488 -37.02 -61.50 11.83
C GLN A 488 -38.16 -61.41 10.78
N ASP A 489 -39.03 -60.43 11.03
CA ASP A 489 -39.61 -59.43 10.13
C ASP A 489 -40.46 -59.86 8.90
N THR A 490 -41.75 -59.52 8.99
CA THR A 490 -42.76 -59.60 7.95
C THR A 490 -42.94 -58.24 7.28
N GLY A 491 -42.77 -58.17 5.96
CA GLY A 491 -43.26 -57.04 5.15
C GLY A 491 -43.85 -57.54 3.84
N THR A 492 -45.18 -57.67 3.78
CA THR A 492 -45.91 -57.97 2.54
C THR A 492 -46.84 -56.82 2.15
N ASN A 493 -46.66 -56.40 0.89
CA ASN A 493 -47.65 -56.03 -0.12
C ASN A 493 -48.60 -54.80 0.01
N ASP A 494 -48.35 -53.86 -0.91
CA ASP A 494 -49.15 -53.63 -2.14
C ASP A 494 -50.49 -52.84 -2.06
N LYS A 495 -50.53 -51.65 -2.71
CA LYS A 495 -51.44 -51.31 -3.85
C LYS A 495 -51.57 -49.80 -4.20
N VAL A 496 -51.31 -49.51 -5.49
CA VAL A 496 -52.17 -48.79 -6.48
C VAL A 496 -52.18 -47.24 -6.62
N SER A 497 -51.64 -46.82 -7.78
CA SER A 497 -52.11 -45.87 -8.83
C SER A 497 -52.38 -44.38 -8.62
N ARG A 498 -51.70 -43.57 -9.46
CA ARG A 498 -52.19 -42.55 -10.46
C ARG A 498 -51.05 -41.55 -10.66
N GLY A 499 -50.66 -41.03 -11.82
CA GLY A 499 -51.14 -41.06 -13.20
C GLY A 499 -50.59 -39.80 -13.91
N LYS A 500 -50.08 -39.96 -15.15
CA LYS A 500 -49.81 -38.96 -16.21
C LYS A 500 -48.76 -37.84 -15.97
N LYS A 501 -47.74 -37.82 -16.83
CA LYS A 501 -47.60 -36.84 -17.93
C LYS A 501 -46.47 -37.23 -18.90
N ARG A 502 -46.82 -37.31 -20.19
CA ARG A 502 -45.92 -37.30 -21.35
C ARG A 502 -46.36 -36.12 -22.24
N THR A 503 -45.42 -35.62 -23.05
CA THR A 503 -45.48 -34.61 -24.14
C THR A 503 -44.99 -33.21 -23.76
N LYS A 504 -44.30 -32.41 -24.57
CA LYS A 504 -43.44 -32.52 -25.78
C LYS A 504 -43.10 -31.04 -26.12
N ASN A 505 -41.90 -30.79 -26.64
CA ASN A 505 -41.51 -29.67 -27.53
C ASN A 505 -40.98 -28.30 -27.00
N THR A 506 -39.77 -27.99 -27.52
CA THR A 506 -39.30 -26.78 -28.24
C THR A 506 -39.10 -25.45 -27.53
N ASN A 507 -37.82 -25.03 -27.37
CA ASN A 507 -37.18 -24.07 -28.29
C ASN A 507 -35.73 -23.78 -27.84
N SER A 508 -34.79 -23.91 -28.77
CA SER A 508 -33.48 -23.26 -28.76
C SER A 508 -33.62 -21.77 -29.15
N PRO A 509 -32.65 -20.91 -28.80
CA PRO A 509 -31.56 -20.55 -29.73
C PRO A 509 -30.20 -20.38 -28.98
N VAL A 510 -29.00 -20.28 -29.53
CA VAL A 510 -28.36 -20.33 -30.85
C VAL A 510 -26.86 -20.48 -30.53
N LYS A 511 -26.15 -21.37 -31.24
CA LYS A 511 -24.67 -21.44 -31.23
C LYS A 511 -24.14 -20.67 -32.43
N PHE A 512 -23.14 -19.83 -32.20
CA PHE A 512 -22.06 -19.38 -33.10
C PHE A 512 -21.02 -18.73 -32.16
N GLY A 513 -19.71 -18.95 -32.22
CA GLY A 513 -18.82 -19.76 -33.02
C GLY A 513 -17.41 -19.37 -32.54
N SER A 514 -16.60 -20.33 -32.11
CA SER A 514 -15.14 -20.12 -32.05
C SER A 514 -14.60 -20.08 -33.47
N PRO A 515 -13.47 -19.40 -33.67
CA PRO A 515 -12.41 -20.10 -34.37
C PRO A 515 -11.07 -20.05 -33.65
N GLU A 516 -10.25 -20.95 -34.15
CA GLU A 516 -8.97 -21.46 -33.70
C GLU A 516 -7.81 -20.45 -33.76
N ASP A 517 -6.79 -20.79 -32.99
CA ASP A 517 -5.36 -20.92 -33.36
C ASP A 517 -4.73 -19.91 -34.33
N GLY A 518 -3.58 -19.38 -33.90
CA GLY A 518 -2.77 -18.45 -34.67
C GLY A 518 -1.61 -17.90 -33.87
N GLY A 519 -0.61 -18.73 -33.61
CA GLY A 519 0.68 -18.26 -33.13
C GLY A 519 1.46 -17.45 -34.17
N SER A 520 2.33 -16.58 -33.65
CA SER A 520 3.63 -16.13 -34.21
C SER A 520 3.76 -14.72 -34.82
N VAL A 521 4.89 -14.10 -34.44
CA VAL A 521 5.69 -13.01 -35.07
C VAL A 521 5.45 -11.54 -34.67
N PHE A 522 6.30 -11.09 -33.73
CA PHE A 522 7.26 -9.95 -33.81
C PHE A 522 6.77 -8.55 -34.22
N ARG A 523 6.80 -7.60 -33.26
CA ARG A 523 7.67 -6.38 -33.21
C ARG A 523 7.00 -5.26 -32.41
N GLY A 524 7.76 -4.65 -31.49
CA GLY A 524 7.46 -3.33 -30.94
C GLY A 524 7.92 -3.14 -29.50
N GLY A 525 9.24 -3.11 -29.29
CA GLY A 525 9.80 -2.69 -28.01
C GLY A 525 9.98 -1.17 -27.97
N GLU A 526 9.66 -0.56 -26.83
CA GLU A 526 10.33 0.63 -26.32
C GLU A 526 10.64 0.41 -24.82
N PRO A 527 11.86 0.70 -24.37
CA PRO A 527 12.26 0.49 -22.98
C PRO A 527 12.13 1.79 -22.18
N THR A 528 11.30 1.77 -21.13
CA THR A 528 11.37 2.79 -20.09
C THR A 528 12.54 2.44 -19.17
N SER A 529 13.71 3.01 -19.47
CA SER A 529 14.92 2.90 -18.64
C SER A 529 14.77 3.79 -17.40
N SER A 530 14.45 3.20 -16.26
CA SER A 530 14.62 3.85 -14.95
C SER A 530 15.98 3.47 -14.38
N GLN A 531 16.96 4.37 -14.53
CA GLN A 531 18.24 4.33 -13.84
C GLN A 531 18.02 4.51 -12.33
N LYS A 532 18.22 3.44 -11.56
CA LYS A 532 18.71 3.53 -10.18
C LYS A 532 19.97 2.70 -10.11
N ILE A 533 21.08 3.39 -9.84
CA ILE A 533 22.42 2.83 -9.67
C ILE A 533 22.38 2.00 -8.38
N ASN A 534 22.01 0.73 -8.50
CA ASN A 534 22.48 -0.28 -7.57
C ASN A 534 23.84 -0.74 -8.07
N GLN A 535 24.69 -1.07 -7.11
CA GLN A 535 26.04 -1.60 -7.25
C GLN A 535 25.99 -2.98 -7.93
N ASP A 536 25.61 -3.00 -9.21
CA ASP A 536 25.49 -4.19 -10.03
C ASP A 536 26.87 -4.59 -10.54
N ASP A 537 27.20 -5.87 -10.50
CA ASP A 537 28.40 -6.47 -11.11
C ASP A 537 28.52 -6.11 -12.60
N TYR A 538 29.12 -4.96 -12.92
CA TYR A 538 29.32 -4.44 -14.28
C TYR A 538 30.22 -5.33 -15.15
N THR A 539 30.92 -6.29 -14.54
CA THR A 539 31.66 -7.37 -15.22
C THR A 539 30.77 -8.29 -16.07
N ARG A 540 29.47 -8.37 -15.76
CA ARG A 540 28.48 -9.17 -16.51
C ARG A 540 27.96 -8.46 -17.76
N PHE A 541 28.21 -7.16 -17.93
CA PHE A 541 27.75 -6.44 -19.11
C PHE A 541 28.43 -6.94 -20.39
N THR A 542 27.65 -6.91 -21.48
CA THR A 542 28.18 -7.17 -22.82
C THR A 542 29.05 -6.00 -23.27
N VAL A 543 30.02 -6.26 -24.14
CA VAL A 543 30.92 -5.22 -24.66
C VAL A 543 30.15 -4.08 -25.31
N GLN A 544 29.05 -4.38 -26.01
CA GLN A 544 28.19 -3.36 -26.62
C GLN A 544 27.52 -2.46 -25.58
N LYS A 545 27.00 -3.02 -24.48
CA LYS A 545 26.37 -2.24 -23.40
C LYS A 545 27.39 -1.32 -22.72
N LEU A 546 28.61 -1.81 -22.45
CA LEU A 546 29.68 -1.00 -21.86
C LEU A 546 30.13 0.13 -22.79
N ARG A 547 30.26 -0.12 -24.10
CA ARG A 547 30.61 0.92 -25.07
C ARG A 547 29.53 2.00 -25.19
N HIS A 548 28.27 1.60 -25.16
CA HIS A 548 27.15 2.52 -25.18
C HIS A 548 27.15 3.42 -23.95
N GLU A 549 27.32 2.84 -22.76
CA GLU A 549 27.35 3.59 -21.50
C GLU A 549 28.57 4.52 -21.40
N LEU A 550 29.75 4.08 -21.86
CA LEU A 550 30.93 4.97 -21.95
C LEU A 550 30.69 6.14 -22.91
N THR A 551 30.00 5.91 -24.02
CA THR A 551 29.72 6.96 -25.00
C THR A 551 28.65 7.94 -24.48
N SER A 552 27.64 7.45 -23.76
CA SER A 552 26.56 8.30 -23.20
C SER A 552 27.04 9.22 -22.09
N HIS A 553 28.07 8.81 -21.34
CA HIS A 553 28.66 9.61 -20.25
C HIS A 553 29.91 10.40 -20.68
N ASN A 554 30.04 10.71 -21.98
CA ASN A 554 31.13 11.51 -22.58
C ASN A 554 32.54 10.87 -22.60
N PHE A 555 32.70 9.57 -22.32
CA PHE A 555 33.98 8.86 -22.43
C PHE A 555 34.23 8.26 -23.84
N GLY A 556 33.49 8.73 -24.85
CA GLY A 556 33.61 8.26 -26.23
C GLY A 556 34.99 8.55 -26.84
N ALA A 557 35.64 9.64 -26.41
CA ALA A 557 36.98 10.01 -26.88
C ALA A 557 38.06 9.07 -26.34
N GLU A 558 38.02 8.71 -25.05
CA GLU A 558 38.96 7.73 -24.47
C GLU A 558 38.71 6.32 -25.02
N LEU A 559 37.46 5.97 -25.31
CA LEU A 559 37.13 4.68 -25.92
C LEU A 559 37.71 4.56 -27.36
N LEU A 560 37.75 5.66 -28.12
CA LEU A 560 38.33 5.70 -29.46
C LEU A 560 39.87 5.68 -29.44
N GLN A 561 40.50 6.15 -28.36
CA GLN A 561 41.96 6.08 -28.19
C GLN A 561 42.45 4.64 -27.96
N LEU A 562 41.59 3.75 -27.43
CA LEU A 562 41.91 2.33 -27.33
C LEU A 562 41.81 1.66 -28.71
N ARG A 563 42.94 1.58 -29.41
CA ARG A 563 43.05 0.89 -30.71
C ARG A 563 42.88 -0.62 -30.50
N ASN A 564 41.70 -1.16 -30.83
CA ASN A 564 41.26 -2.56 -30.61
C ASN A 564 41.14 -2.98 -29.12
N PRO A 565 40.18 -2.42 -28.36
CA PRO A 565 40.04 -2.73 -26.95
C PRO A 565 39.42 -4.12 -26.73
N ASN A 566 40.05 -4.91 -25.87
CA ASN A 566 39.48 -6.17 -25.39
C ASN A 566 38.41 -5.90 -24.30
N LYS A 567 37.61 -6.91 -23.92
CA LYS A 567 36.53 -6.71 -22.92
C LYS A 567 37.05 -6.16 -21.58
N LYS A 568 38.27 -6.53 -21.16
CA LYS A 568 38.85 -6.05 -19.90
C LYS A 568 39.21 -4.57 -19.98
N ASP A 569 39.74 -4.10 -21.11
CA ASP A 569 40.11 -2.68 -21.30
C ASP A 569 38.87 -1.77 -21.24
N ILE A 570 37.75 -2.23 -21.78
CA ILE A 570 36.47 -1.49 -21.78
C ILE A 570 35.85 -1.48 -20.37
N VAL A 571 35.92 -2.60 -19.64
CA VAL A 571 35.47 -2.65 -18.24
C VAL A 571 36.32 -1.74 -17.36
N ALA A 572 37.64 -1.70 -17.53
CA ALA A 572 38.53 -0.82 -16.77
C ALA A 572 38.25 0.68 -17.02
N LEU A 573 37.91 1.05 -18.25
CA LEU A 573 37.43 2.40 -18.56
C LEU A 573 36.10 2.71 -17.84
N TYR A 574 35.19 1.74 -17.82
CA TYR A 574 33.89 1.87 -17.16
C TYR A 574 34.01 1.99 -15.63
N GLU A 575 34.90 1.23 -15.01
CA GLU A 575 35.22 1.35 -13.59
C GLU A 575 35.78 2.72 -13.23
N ARG A 576 36.59 3.32 -14.12
CA ARG A 576 37.11 4.68 -13.96
C ARG A 576 35.98 5.71 -14.04
N LEU A 577 35.03 5.53 -14.95
CA LEU A 577 33.83 6.36 -15.08
C LEU A 577 32.96 6.30 -13.82
N CYS A 578 32.68 5.09 -13.32
CA CYS A 578 31.91 4.91 -12.08
C CYS A 578 32.64 5.50 -10.87
N SER A 579 33.98 5.38 -10.83
CA SER A 579 34.78 5.97 -9.76
C SER A 579 34.78 7.51 -9.83
N GLN A 580 34.87 8.11 -11.01
CA GLN A 580 34.75 9.56 -11.18
C GLN A 580 33.34 10.08 -10.86
N GLN A 581 32.30 9.34 -11.22
CA GLN A 581 30.92 9.66 -10.83
C GLN A 581 30.76 9.60 -9.31
N ASN A 582 31.24 8.54 -8.65
CA ASN A 582 31.18 8.44 -7.18
C ASN A 582 31.98 9.54 -6.47
N ILE A 583 33.14 9.96 -7.01
CA ILE A 583 33.91 11.09 -6.45
C ILE A 583 33.15 12.40 -6.64
N ALA A 584 32.47 12.60 -7.77
CA ALA A 584 31.61 13.77 -7.99
C ALA A 584 30.40 13.79 -7.05
N THR A 585 29.82 12.62 -6.73
CA THR A 585 28.73 12.50 -5.73
C THR A 585 29.22 12.78 -4.30
N VAL A 586 30.42 12.31 -3.94
CA VAL A 586 31.01 12.50 -2.59
C VAL A 586 31.54 13.92 -2.39
N CYS A 587 31.93 14.64 -3.45
CA CYS A 587 32.27 16.07 -3.37
C CYS A 587 31.05 17.00 -3.45
N GLN A 588 29.83 16.47 -3.58
CA GLN A 588 28.56 17.21 -3.58
C GLN A 588 27.71 17.01 -2.30
N GLU A 589 28.17 16.18 -1.36
CA GLU A 589 27.71 16.18 0.04
C GLU A 589 28.56 17.14 0.87
#